data_AF-A0A397EZF9-F1
#
_entry.id   AF-A0A397EZF9-F1
#
_cell.length_a   1.000
_cell.length_b   1.000
_cell.length_c   1.000
_cell.angle_alpha   90.00
_cell.angle_beta   90.00
_cell.angle_gamma   90.00
#
_symmetry.space_group_name_H-M   'P 1'
#
loop_
_entity.id
_entity.type
_entity.pdbx_description
1 polymer ?
#
loop_
_entity_poly.entity_id
_entity_poly.type
_entity_poly.pdbx_seq_one_letter_code
_entity_poly.pdbx_strand_id
1 'polypeptide(L)'
;LYSLEANDIIHALVFSPNRYWLVAATSSAIKIWDLESKVVVDELVPEFENVGKKSQPPHAVSLAWSADGQTLFAGYTDGIVRVYAVGSN
;
A
#
# COMPACT_ATOMS: atom_id res chain seq x y z
N LEU A 1 4.70 15.18 -18.49
CA LEU A 1 4.98 14.10 -17.51
C LEU A 1 4.32 14.49 -16.20
N TYR A 2 3.56 13.60 -15.56
CA TYR A 2 2.91 13.87 -14.26
C TYR A 2 3.71 13.17 -13.14
N SER A 3 3.72 13.74 -11.94
CA SER A 3 4.34 13.17 -10.72
C SER A 3 3.26 12.92 -9.67
N LEU A 4 3.43 11.85 -8.89
CA LEU A 4 2.61 11.55 -7.71
C LEU A 4 3.57 11.43 -6.52
N GLU A 5 3.37 12.28 -5.51
CA GLU A 5 4.31 12.38 -4.38
C GLU A 5 4.03 11.30 -3.34
N ALA A 6 4.91 10.29 -3.26
CA ALA A 6 4.86 9.26 -2.22
C ALA A 6 5.42 9.75 -0.87
N ASN A 7 6.33 10.73 -0.88
CA ASN A 7 7.00 11.33 0.29
C ASN A 7 7.81 10.35 1.16
N ASP A 8 8.18 9.18 0.63
CA ASP A 8 9.02 8.19 1.30
C ASP A 8 9.60 7.22 0.25
N ILE A 9 10.54 6.36 0.64
CA ILE A 9 11.12 5.31 -0.19
C ILE A 9 10.02 4.35 -0.63
N ILE A 10 9.93 4.10 -1.93
CA ILE A 10 9.00 3.15 -2.54
C ILE A 10 9.69 1.80 -2.69
N HIS A 11 9.11 0.75 -2.12
CA HIS A 11 9.62 -0.63 -2.21
C HIS A 11 8.90 -1.47 -3.27
N ALA A 12 7.61 -1.20 -3.51
CA ALA A 12 6.82 -1.90 -4.52
C ALA A 12 5.71 -1.00 -5.09
N LEU A 13 5.34 -1.28 -6.34
CA LEU A 13 4.24 -0.62 -7.05
C LEU A 13 3.35 -1.68 -7.70
N VAL A 14 2.05 -1.46 -7.70
CA VAL A 14 1.10 -2.31 -8.44
C VAL A 14 -0.12 -1.50 -8.90
N PHE A 15 -0.55 -1.72 -10.14
CA PHE A 15 -1.83 -1.18 -10.63
C PHE A 15 -2.98 -2.08 -10.19
N SER A 16 -4.10 -1.48 -9.81
CA SER A 16 -5.33 -2.25 -9.61
C SER A 16 -5.81 -2.85 -10.95
N PRO A 17 -6.30 -4.11 -10.97
CA PRO A 17 -6.80 -4.73 -12.20
C PRO A 17 -8.20 -4.24 -12.60
N ASN A 18 -8.96 -3.63 -11.69
CA ASN A 18 -10.38 -3.27 -11.90
C ASN A 18 -10.69 -1.77 -11.70
N ARG A 19 -9.80 -1.02 -11.06
CA ARG A 19 -9.94 0.42 -10.82
C ARG A 19 -8.74 1.14 -11.41
N TYR A 20 -8.92 2.40 -11.79
CA TYR A 20 -7.82 3.21 -12.32
C TYR A 20 -6.92 3.74 -11.21
N TRP A 21 -6.36 2.81 -10.43
CA TRP A 21 -5.58 3.07 -9.23
C TRP A 21 -4.14 2.62 -9.38
N LEU A 22 -3.24 3.39 -8.76
CA LEU A 22 -1.87 2.97 -8.48
C LEU A 22 -1.74 2.77 -6.98
N VAL A 23 -1.10 1.68 -6.57
CA VAL A 23 -0.75 1.41 -5.19
C VAL A 23 0.77 1.43 -5.06
N ALA A 24 1.30 2.16 -4.07
CA ALA A 24 2.72 2.13 -3.71
C ALA A 24 2.90 1.70 -2.25
N ALA A 25 3.74 0.70 -2.03
CA ALA A 25 4.25 0.36 -0.72
C ALA A 25 5.46 1.24 -0.42
N THR A 26 5.37 2.05 0.63
CA THR A 26 6.46 2.88 1.14
C THR A 26 6.97 2.37 2.47
N SER A 27 8.05 2.96 2.99
CA SER A 27 8.56 2.63 4.33
C SER A 27 7.58 2.97 5.47
N SER A 28 6.65 3.90 5.24
CA SER A 28 5.71 4.39 6.27
C SER A 28 4.28 3.89 6.07
N ALA A 29 3.84 3.65 4.83
CA ALA A 29 2.45 3.32 4.53
C ALA A 29 2.31 2.61 3.18
N ILE A 30 1.12 2.09 2.90
CA ILE A 30 0.71 1.77 1.53
C ILE A 30 -0.22 2.87 1.04
N LYS A 31 0.21 3.63 0.03
CA LYS A 31 -0.57 4.71 -0.57
C LYS A 31 -1.33 4.25 -1.80
N ILE A 32 -2.57 4.69 -1.93
CA ILE A 32 -3.44 4.38 -3.07
C ILE A 32 -3.84 5.69 -3.73
N TRP A 33 -3.50 5.85 -5.01
CA TRP A 33 -3.91 6.99 -5.82
C TRP A 33 -4.98 6.58 -6.81
N ASP A 34 -5.98 7.44 -6.98
CA ASP A 34 -6.80 7.44 -8.17
C ASP A 34 -6.09 8.22 -9.28
N LEU A 35 -5.87 7.58 -10.42
CA LEU A 35 -5.06 8.13 -11.52
C LEU A 35 -5.83 9.09 -12.42
N GLU A 36 -7.17 9.06 -12.40
CA GLU A 36 -8.01 10.01 -13.14
C GLU A 36 -7.96 11.37 -12.45
N SER A 37 -8.28 11.37 -11.16
CA SER A 37 -8.35 12.58 -10.32
C SER A 37 -7.00 12.98 -9.72
N LYS A 38 -6.01 12.08 -9.73
CA LYS A 38 -4.64 12.29 -9.22
C LYS A 38 -4.61 12.60 -7.72
N VAL A 39 -5.56 12.07 -6.97
CA VAL A 39 -5.63 12.23 -5.51
C VAL A 39 -5.32 10.93 -4.80
N VAL A 40 -4.82 11.03 -3.58
CA VAL A 40 -4.72 9.88 -2.67
C VAL A 40 -6.14 9.53 -2.23
N VAL A 41 -6.59 8.32 -2.54
CA VAL A 41 -7.91 7.83 -2.11
C VAL A 41 -7.84 7.14 -0.76
N ASP A 42 -6.69 6.55 -0.43
CA ASP A 42 -6.47 5.91 0.86
C ASP A 42 -4.97 5.81 1.19
N GLU A 43 -4.68 5.71 2.49
CA GLU A 43 -3.35 5.51 3.04
C GLU A 43 -3.43 4.46 4.16
N LEU A 44 -2.96 3.25 3.86
CA LEU A 44 -3.02 2.13 4.78
C LEU A 44 -1.79 2.16 5.70
N VAL A 45 -2.02 2.47 6.97
CA VAL A 45 -1.00 2.48 8.03
C VAL A 45 -1.34 1.38 9.03
N PRO A 46 -0.65 0.22 8.99
CA PRO A 46 -0.90 -0.85 9.95
C PRO A 46 -0.43 -0.43 11.34
N GLU A 47 -1.19 -0.81 12.36
CA GLU A 47 -0.71 -0.78 13.73
C GLU A 47 0.22 -1.98 13.97
N PHE A 48 1.41 -1.71 14.50
CA PHE A 48 2.39 -2.72 14.85
C PHE A 48 2.56 -2.77 16.35
N GLU A 49 2.28 -3.93 16.94
CA GLU A 49 2.54 -4.15 18.36
C GLU A 49 4.04 -4.32 18.61
N ASN A 50 4.50 -3.96 19.80
CA ASN A 50 5.87 -4.22 20.29
C ASN A 50 7.00 -3.57 19.47
N VAL A 51 6.73 -2.50 18.70
CA VAL A 51 7.80 -1.72 18.07
C VAL A 51 8.53 -0.91 19.14
N GLY A 52 9.75 -1.33 19.48
CA GLY A 52 10.59 -0.60 20.44
C GLY A 52 10.91 0.81 19.93
N LYS A 53 11.04 1.80 20.83
CA LYS A 53 11.27 3.22 20.51
C LYS A 53 12.47 3.53 19.58
N LYS A 54 13.39 2.58 19.39
CA LYS A 54 14.58 2.71 18.53
C LYS A 54 14.56 1.77 17.31
N SER A 55 13.49 1.00 17.15
CA SER A 55 13.35 0.06 16.04
C SER A 55 12.59 0.72 14.90
N GLN A 56 12.95 0.38 13.66
CA GLN A 56 12.14 0.74 12.51
C GLN A 56 10.86 -0.11 12.53
N PRO A 57 9.67 0.49 12.33
CA PRO A 57 8.45 -0.28 12.19
C PRO A 57 8.54 -1.19 10.95
N PRO A 58 7.86 -2.35 10.96
CA PRO A 58 7.74 -3.15 9.76
C PRO A 58 7.10 -2.35 8.62
N HIS A 59 7.48 -2.65 7.38
CA HIS A 59 6.95 -1.98 6.20
C HIS A 59 6.73 -2.98 5.07
N ALA A 60 5.85 -2.62 4.14
CA ALA A 60 5.51 -3.45 3.01
C ALA A 60 6.66 -3.42 1.98
N VAL A 61 7.04 -4.60 1.49
CA VAL A 61 8.11 -4.77 0.49
C VAL A 61 7.63 -5.49 -0.77
N SER A 62 6.38 -5.96 -0.78
CA SER A 62 5.76 -6.60 -1.93
C SER A 62 4.25 -6.38 -1.90
N LEU A 63 3.64 -6.29 -3.08
CA LEU A 63 2.20 -6.08 -3.26
C LEU A 63 1.67 -7.00 -4.37
N ALA A 64 0.46 -7.53 -4.19
CA ALA A 64 -0.24 -8.27 -5.21
C ALA A 64 -1.76 -8.09 -5.08
N TRP A 65 -2.44 -7.83 -6.20
CA TRP A 65 -3.90 -7.83 -6.26
C TRP A 65 -4.43 -9.25 -6.54
N SER A 66 -5.60 -9.57 -5.98
CA SER A 66 -6.42 -10.65 -6.51
C SER A 66 -6.86 -10.33 -7.94
N ALA A 67 -7.10 -11.36 -8.75
CA ALA A 67 -7.44 -11.17 -10.16
C ALA A 67 -8.75 -10.37 -10.38
N ASP A 68 -9.68 -10.44 -9.42
CA ASP A 68 -10.92 -9.66 -9.43
C ASP A 68 -10.76 -8.24 -8.89
N GLY A 69 -9.58 -7.88 -8.36
CA GLY A 69 -9.26 -6.57 -7.79
C GLY A 69 -10.01 -6.23 -6.50
N GLN A 70 -10.57 -7.23 -5.81
CA GLN A 70 -11.28 -7.00 -4.55
C GLN A 70 -10.38 -7.16 -3.32
N THR A 71 -9.21 -7.78 -3.46
CA THR A 71 -8.29 -8.02 -2.36
C THR A 71 -6.87 -7.61 -2.72
N LEU A 72 -6.23 -6.84 -1.86
CA LEU A 72 -4.82 -6.50 -1.92
C LEU A 72 -4.05 -7.29 -0.85
N PHE A 73 -3.02 -8.00 -1.28
CA PHE A 73 -2.07 -8.69 -0.41
C PHE A 73 -0.78 -7.87 -0.32
N ALA A 74 -0.28 -7.64 0.89
CA ALA A 74 0.96 -6.93 1.14
C ALA A 74 1.88 -7.74 2.05
N GLY A 75 3.07 -8.08 1.57
CA GLY A 75 4.09 -8.77 2.35
C GLY A 75 4.99 -7.77 3.09
N TYR A 76 5.13 -7.93 4.39
CA TYR A 76 5.88 -7.03 5.28
C TYR A 76 7.21 -7.65 5.76
N THR A 77 8.12 -6.79 6.21
CA THR A 77 9.42 -7.17 6.77
C THR A 77 9.36 -7.94 8.10
N ASP A 78 8.20 -7.97 8.76
CA ASP A 78 7.93 -8.80 9.94
C ASP A 78 7.60 -10.26 9.60
N GLY A 79 7.63 -10.62 8.31
CA GLY A 79 7.29 -11.96 7.83
C GLY A 79 5.79 -12.23 7.74
N ILE A 80 4.95 -11.20 7.92
CA ILE A 80 3.49 -11.30 7.86
C ILE A 80 2.99 -10.78 6.52
N VAL A 81 2.06 -11.51 5.90
CA VAL A 81 1.25 -11.00 4.78
C VAL A 81 -0.06 -10.44 5.33
N ARG A 82 -0.31 -9.16 5.06
CA ARG A 82 -1.56 -8.49 5.41
C ARG A 82 -2.50 -8.45 4.21
N VAL A 83 -3.79 -8.58 4.48
CA VAL A 83 -4.84 -8.71 3.48
C VAL A 83 -5.82 -7.57 3.66
N TYR A 84 -6.06 -6.80 2.60
CA TYR A 84 -6.97 -5.66 2.59
C TYR A 84 -8.09 -5.93 1.59
N ALA A 85 -9.34 -5.87 2.05
CA ALA A 85 -10.51 -5.99 1.19
C ALA A 85 -10.95 -4.59 0.73
N VAL A 86 -11.26 -4.45 -0.55
CA VAL A 86 -11.86 -3.23 -1.09
C VAL A 86 -13.34 -3.24 -0.73
N GLY A 87 -13.72 -2.45 0.26
CA GLY A 87 -15.12 -2.28 0.64
C GLY A 87 -15.92 -1.60 -0.47
N SER A 88 -17.08 -2.14 -0.79
CA SER A 88 -18.17 -1.38 -1.41
C SER A 88 -19.01 -0.79 -0.28
N ASN A 89 -18.92 0.53 -0.08
CA ASN A 89 -19.91 1.26 0.73
C ASN A 89 -21.30 1.13 0.11
#